data_AF-A0A5A8AI73-F1
#
_entry.id   AF-A0A5A8AI73-F1
#
_cell.length_a   1.000
_cell.length_b   1.000
_cell.length_c   1.000
_cell.angle_alpha   90.00
_cell.angle_beta   90.00
_cell.angle_gamma   90.00
#
_symmetry.space_group_name_H-M   'P 1'
#
loop_
_entity.id
_entity.type
_entity.pdbx_description
1 polymer ?
#
loop_
_entity_poly.entity_id
_entity_poly.type
_entity_poly.pdbx_seq_one_letter_code
_entity_poly.pdbx_strand_id
1 'polypeptide(L)' 'MKITISETARISLDEIIDFLKVRWTVKEINVLKNDLKKFRKTIMDDLVKYLSLETLPNIKYTLIGKKQIKLFL' A
#
# COMPACT_ATOMS: atom_id res chain seq x y z
N MET A 1 -12.82 -1.28 -9.43
CA MET A 1 -11.77 -0.54 -10.19
C MET A 1 -10.65 -1.49 -10.62
N LYS A 2 -10.11 -1.38 -11.84
CA LYS A 2 -8.94 -2.20 -12.26
C LYS A 2 -7.66 -1.53 -11.73
N ILE A 3 -6.95 -2.19 -10.82
CA ILE A 3 -5.67 -1.71 -10.27
C ILE A 3 -4.54 -2.28 -11.13
N THR A 4 -3.68 -1.41 -11.66
CA THR A 4 -2.46 -1.80 -12.36
C THR A 4 -1.27 -1.50 -11.44
N ILE A 5 -0.36 -2.46 -11.29
CA ILE A 5 0.89 -2.29 -10.53
C ILE A 5 1.99 -2.12 -11.57
N SER A 6 2.76 -1.04 -11.47
CA SER A 6 3.92 -0.84 -12.34
C SER A 6 5.03 -1.81 -11.96
N GLU A 7 5.88 -2.14 -12.93
CA GLU A 7 7.02 -3.04 -12.68
C GLU A 7 7.97 -2.47 -11.63
N THR A 8 8.21 -1.15 -11.65
CA THR A 8 8.98 -0.46 -10.60
C THR A 8 8.37 -0.64 -9.23
N ALA A 9 7.05 -0.49 -9.09
CA ALA A 9 6.38 -0.68 -7.79
C ALA A 9 6.48 -2.13 -7.29
N ARG A 10 6.47 -3.11 -8.20
CA ARG A 10 6.70 -4.52 -7.88
C ARG A 10 8.11 -4.74 -7.36
N ILE A 11 9.12 -4.26 -8.09
CA ILE A 11 10.54 -4.38 -7.73
C ILE A 11 10.80 -3.70 -6.37
N SER A 12 10.34 -2.47 -6.18
CA SER A 12 10.52 -1.76 -4.91
C SER A 12 9.87 -2.48 -3.73
N LEU A 13 8.70 -3.11 -3.94
CA LEU A 13 8.07 -3.91 -2.89
C LEU A 13 8.91 -5.14 -2.53
N ASP A 14 9.48 -5.82 -3.53
CA ASP A 14 10.35 -6.98 -3.31
C ASP A 14 11.62 -6.57 -2.55
N GLU A 15 12.26 -5.46 -2.91
CA GLU A 15 13.43 -4.90 -2.20
C GLU A 15 13.13 -4.55 -0.74
N ILE A 16 11.97 -3.93 -0.48
CA ILE A 16 11.53 -3.62 0.88
C ILE A 16 11.32 -4.91 1.68
N ILE A 17 10.67 -5.91 1.09
CA ILE A 17 10.44 -7.21 1.76
C ILE A 17 11.78 -7.88 2.09
N ASP A 18 12.72 -7.87 1.16
CA ASP A 18 14.05 -8.45 1.36
C ASP A 18 14.84 -7.73 2.45
N PHE A 19 14.78 -6.39 2.49
CA PHE A 19 15.35 -5.61 3.59
C PHE A 19 14.74 -6.00 4.95
N LEU A 20 13.41 -6.15 5.00
CA LEU A 20 12.71 -6.49 6.25
C LEU A 20 13.05 -7.90 6.74
N LYS A 21 13.25 -8.88 5.84
CA LYS A 21 13.61 -10.26 6.23
C LYS A 21 14.88 -10.37 7.08
N VAL A 22 15.78 -9.38 7.01
CA VAL A 22 17.01 -9.36 7.83
C VAL A 22 16.69 -9.27 9.32
N ARG A 23 15.59 -8.61 9.70
CA ARG A 23 15.25 -8.33 11.10
C ARG A 23 13.89 -8.86 11.53
N TRP A 24 13.01 -9.16 10.58
CA TRP A 24 11.64 -9.56 10.85
C TRP A 24 11.50 -11.07 10.78
N THR A 25 10.68 -11.60 11.68
CA THR A 25 10.28 -13.00 11.69
C THR A 25 9.38 -13.32 10.50
N VAL A 26 9.32 -14.59 10.14
CA VAL A 26 8.39 -15.10 9.11
C VAL A 26 6.94 -14.72 9.42
N LYS A 27 6.57 -14.68 10.70
CA LYS A 27 5.24 -14.27 11.15
C LYS A 27 4.96 -12.81 10.79
N GLU A 28 5.88 -11.89 11.06
CA GLU A 28 5.72 -10.47 10.75
C GLU A 28 5.67 -10.21 9.24
N ILE A 29 6.50 -10.91 8.46
CA ILE A 29 6.45 -10.86 7.00
C ILE A 29 5.10 -11.37 6.48
N ASN A 30 4.55 -12.43 7.06
CA ASN A 30 3.24 -12.94 6.69
C ASN A 30 2.10 -11.97 7.04
N VAL A 31 2.20 -11.28 8.18
CA VAL A 31 1.26 -10.22 8.56
C VAL A 31 1.29 -9.09 7.52
N LEU A 32 2.47 -8.59 7.15
CA LEU A 32 2.62 -7.55 6.13
C LEU A 32 1.98 -7.97 4.79
N LYS A 33 2.25 -9.19 4.32
CA LYS A 33 1.66 -9.73 3.08
C LYS A 33 0.13 -9.79 3.16
N ASN A 34 -0.41 -10.17 4.30
CA ASN A 34 -1.86 -10.21 4.51
C ASN A 34 -2.47 -8.81 4.52
N ASP A 35 -1.79 -7.83 5.11
CA ASP A 35 -2.24 -6.44 5.13
C ASP A 35 -2.22 -5.82 3.74
N LEU A 36 -1.20 -6.09 2.92
CA LEU A 36 -1.15 -5.67 1.52
C LEU A 36 -2.30 -6.28 0.68
N LYS A 37 -2.64 -7.54 0.92
CA LYS A 37 -3.80 -8.19 0.28
C LYS A 37 -5.11 -7.50 0.68
N LYS A 38 -5.29 -7.22 1.97
CA LYS A 38 -6.47 -6.49 2.47
C LYS A 38 -6.54 -5.10 1.85
N PHE A 39 -5.44 -4.35 1.85
CA PHE A 39 -5.36 -3.03 1.26
C PHE A 39 -5.79 -3.01 -0.21
N ARG A 40 -5.27 -3.95 -1.01
CA ARG A 40 -5.70 -4.12 -2.41
C ARG A 40 -7.21 -4.36 -2.53
N LYS A 41 -7.76 -5.23 -1.67
CA LYS A 41 -9.20 -5.51 -1.64
C LYS A 41 -10.00 -4.27 -1.27
N THR A 42 -9.59 -3.52 -0.25
CA THR A 42 -10.29 -2.29 0.17
C THR A 42 -10.29 -1.21 -0.91
N ILE A 43 -9.23 -1.10 -1.72
CA ILE A 43 -9.21 -0.21 -2.90
C ILE A 43 -10.15 -0.73 -4.00
N MET A 44 -10.15 -2.04 -4.26
CA MET A 44 -11.01 -2.62 -5.29
C MET A 44 -12.50 -2.47 -4.97
N ASP A 45 -12.86 -2.64 -3.71
CA ASP A 45 -14.23 -2.57 -3.18
C ASP A 45 -14.71 -1.12 -3.00
N ASP A 46 -13.89 -0.11 -3.37
CA ASP A 46 -14.16 1.34 -3.21
C ASP A 46 -14.56 1.75 -1.77
N LEU A 47 -14.18 0.92 -0.78
CA LEU A 47 -14.55 1.10 0.63
C LEU A 47 -13.77 2.24 1.29
N VAL A 48 -12.68 2.71 0.68
CA VAL A 48 -11.94 3.89 1.14
C VAL A 48 -12.22 5.06 0.22
N LYS A 49 -13.20 5.89 0.58
CA LYS A 49 -13.24 7.29 0.16
C LYS A 49 -12.05 7.99 0.82
N TYR A 50 -10.90 7.96 0.14
CA TYR A 50 -9.77 8.79 0.49
C TYR A 50 -10.26 10.24 0.53
N LEU A 51 -10.00 10.95 1.64
CA LEU A 51 -10.25 12.39 1.72
C LEU A 51 -9.51 13.08 0.57
N SER A 52 -10.25 13.38 -0.50
CA SER A 52 -9.80 14.32 -1.50
C SER A 52 -9.77 15.67 -0.80
N LEU A 53 -8.57 16.17 -0.49
CA LEU A 53 -8.43 17.60 -0.23
C LEU A 53 -8.93 18.30 -1.50
N GLU A 54 -9.96 19.12 -1.37
CA GLU A 54 -10.62 19.87 -2.45
C GLU A 54 -9.64 20.71 -3.29
N THR A 55 -8.39 20.85 -2.84
CA THR A 55 -7.33 21.63 -3.48
C THR A 55 -6.42 20.84 -4.43
N LEU A 56 -6.36 19.50 -4.39
CA LEU A 56 -5.46 18.69 -5.23
C LEU A 56 -6.10 17.34 -5.60
N PRO A 57 -6.85 17.25 -6.72
CA PRO A 57 -7.62 16.05 -7.09
C PRO A 57 -6.77 14.79 -7.34
N ASN A 58 -5.47 14.96 -7.57
CA ASN A 58 -4.54 13.89 -7.93
C ASN A 58 -3.77 13.32 -6.73
N ILE A 59 -4.02 13.83 -5.51
CA ILE A 59 -3.34 13.38 -4.29
C ILE A 59 -4.32 12.67 -3.37
N LYS A 60 -4.07 11.39 -3.12
CA LYS A 60 -4.84 10.59 -2.14
C LYS A 60 -4.00 10.30 -0.91
N TYR A 61 -4.61 10.30 0.27
CA TYR A 61 -3.93 10.02 1.54
C TYR A 61 -4.36 8.68 2.09
N THR A 62 -3.44 7.75 2.30
CA THR A 62 -3.73 6.43 2.89
C THR A 62 -2.93 6.18 4.17
N LEU A 63 -3.39 5.23 4.98
CA LEU A 63 -2.65 4.74 6.15
C LEU A 63 -1.99 3.40 5.82
N ILE A 64 -0.66 3.32 5.98
CA ILE A 64 0.07 2.04 5.97
C ILE A 64 0.89 1.97 7.25
N GLY A 65 0.73 0.90 8.03
CA GLY A 65 1.47 0.68 9.28
C GLY A 65 1.29 1.82 10.31
N LYS A 66 0.07 2.37 10.43
CA LYS A 66 -0.26 3.54 11.27
C LYS A 66 0.43 4.86 10.86
N LYS A 67 1.08 4.92 9.70
CA LYS A 67 1.65 6.14 9.15
C LYS A 67 0.83 6.63 7.96
N GLN A 68 0.62 7.94 7.90
CA GLN A 68 -0.06 8.58 6.78
C GLN A 68 0.90 8.72 5.60
N ILE A 69 0.45 8.33 4.41
CA ILE A 69 1.25 8.33 3.18
C ILE A 69 0.46 9.04 2.08
N LYS A 70 1.17 9.83 1.26
CA LYS A 70 0.64 10.50 0.07
C LYS A 70 0.81 9.62 -1.17
N LEU A 71 -0.27 9.41 -1.90
CA LEU A 71 -0.32 8.75 -3.20
C LEU A 71 -0.54 9.80 -4.27
N PHE A 72 0.36 9.85 -5.25
CA PHE A 72 0.16 10.59 -6.50
C PHE A 72 -0.41 9.63 -7.53
N LEU A 73 -1.60 9.94 -8.06
CA LEU A 73 -2.26 9.19 -9.12
C LEU A 73 -2.15 9.91 -10.47
#